data_AF-A0A957J3K8-F1
#
_entry.id   AF-A0A957J3K8-F1
#
_cell.length_a   1.000
_cell.length_b   1.000
_cell.length_c   1.000
_cell.angle_alpha   90.00
_cell.angle_beta   90.00
_cell.angle_gamma   90.00
#
_symmetry.space_group_name_H-M   'P 1'
#
loop_
_entity.id
_entity.type
_entity.pdbx_description
1 polymer ?
#
loop_
_entity_poly.entity_id
_entity_poly.type
_entity_poly.pdbx_seq_one_letter_code
_entity_poly.pdbx_strand_id
1 'polypeptide(L)'
;MNDPLHSTLPIKQFLLIETCPTAWRPLDLYLFRDEAVVFYVGQSHLAFDRVWEHIRYGFKGRSTVGRFILCNWPTSMKFTVELLSSRADQFASVAHDLDAAERQLITQYAPCFNDVWNEQPTPLPEKYVPETAVPRCSRNLKKLIREAEYACKMDARRAWLSS
;
A
#
# COMPACT_ATOMS: atom_id res chain seq x y z
N MET A 1 8.35 11.29 16.03
CA MET A 1 8.73 12.33 15.07
C MET A 1 8.44 11.75 13.69
N ASN A 2 7.58 12.38 12.90
CA ASN A 2 7.31 11.92 11.55
C ASN A 2 8.55 12.21 10.72
N ASP A 3 9.14 11.18 10.14
CA ASP A 3 10.16 11.33 9.11
C ASP A 3 9.50 12.03 7.90
N PRO A 4 9.94 13.24 7.50
CA PRO A 4 9.33 13.94 6.37
C PRO A 4 9.50 13.20 5.04
N LEU A 5 10.34 12.16 5.00
CA LEU A 5 10.65 11.37 3.81
C LEU A 5 10.02 9.97 3.84
N HIS A 6 9.28 9.62 4.89
CA HIS A 6 8.65 8.30 5.02
C HIS A 6 7.35 8.35 5.83
N SER A 7 6.29 7.73 5.32
CA SER A 7 5.07 7.46 6.08
C SER A 7 4.61 6.02 5.91
N THR A 8 4.17 5.41 7.00
CA THR A 8 3.67 4.04 7.03
C THR A 8 2.34 3.99 7.79
N LEU A 9 1.34 3.32 7.21
CA LEU A 9 0.04 3.16 7.85
C LEU A 9 -0.75 2.00 7.27
N PRO A 10 -1.59 1.32 8.07
CA PRO A 10 -2.54 0.35 7.58
C PRO A 10 -3.51 0.95 6.56
N ILE A 11 -3.96 0.15 5.58
CA ILE A 11 -4.92 0.54 4.55
C ILE A 11 -6.18 1.13 5.17
N LYS A 12 -6.70 0.55 6.26
CA LYS A 12 -7.89 1.09 6.94
C LYS A 12 -7.71 2.53 7.44
N GLN A 13 -6.49 2.93 7.81
CA GLN A 13 -6.19 4.30 8.21
C GLN A 13 -5.96 5.18 6.98
N PHE A 14 -5.25 4.68 5.97
CA PHE A 14 -5.03 5.40 4.71
C PHE A 14 -6.35 5.80 4.04
N LEU A 15 -7.34 4.90 4.03
CA LEU A 15 -8.66 5.14 3.44
C LEU A 15 -9.45 6.30 4.07
N LEU A 16 -9.06 6.76 5.27
CA LEU A 16 -9.69 7.89 5.96
C LEU A 16 -9.01 9.23 5.64
N ILE A 17 -7.94 9.22 4.83
CA ILE A 17 -7.21 10.40 4.41
C ILE A 17 -7.63 10.72 2.97
N GLU A 18 -8.61 11.61 2.82
CA GLU A 18 -9.18 11.94 1.50
C GLU A 18 -8.32 12.94 0.72
N THR A 19 -7.52 13.74 1.43
CA THR A 19 -6.65 14.77 0.85
C THR A 19 -5.20 14.51 1.24
N CYS A 20 -4.29 14.59 0.28
CA CYS A 20 -2.87 14.40 0.52
C CYS A 20 -2.34 15.38 1.58
N PRO A 21 -1.82 14.90 2.73
CA PRO A 21 -1.14 15.75 3.70
C PRO A 21 0.04 16.48 3.07
N THR A 22 0.27 17.75 3.44
CA THR A 22 1.37 18.55 2.87
C THR A 22 2.73 17.87 3.01
N ALA A 23 2.98 17.20 4.14
CA ALA A 23 4.22 16.46 4.39
C ALA A 23 4.42 15.25 3.48
N TRP A 24 3.37 14.75 2.81
CA TRP A 24 3.43 13.58 1.93
C TRP A 24 3.56 13.95 0.45
N ARG A 25 3.43 15.23 0.10
CA ARG A 25 3.62 15.71 -1.28
C ARG A 25 4.98 15.38 -1.90
N PRO A 26 6.12 15.34 -1.17
CA PRO A 26 7.40 14.98 -1.76
C PRO A 26 7.63 13.46 -1.81
N LEU A 27 6.66 12.64 -1.38
CA LEU A 27 6.77 11.18 -1.42
C LEU A 27 6.38 10.69 -2.81
N ASP A 28 7.32 10.02 -3.46
CA ASP A 28 7.26 9.62 -4.86
C ASP A 28 7.40 8.10 -5.08
N LEU A 29 7.57 7.34 -3.99
CA LEU A 29 7.61 5.89 -3.96
C LEU A 29 6.50 5.37 -3.05
N TYR A 30 5.95 4.20 -3.38
CA TYR A 30 4.98 3.52 -2.53
C TYR A 30 5.16 2.01 -2.58
N LEU A 31 4.77 1.34 -1.51
CA LEU A 31 4.63 -0.11 -1.49
C LEU A 31 3.44 -0.56 -0.66
N PHE A 32 2.95 -1.76 -0.98
CA PHE A 32 1.92 -2.47 -0.24
C PHE A 32 2.53 -3.72 0.36
N ARG A 33 2.33 -3.95 1.65
CA ARG A 33 2.87 -5.13 2.33
C ARG A 33 1.96 -5.62 3.46
N ASP A 34 2.21 -6.82 3.94
CA ASP A 34 1.85 -7.19 5.32
C ASP A 34 3.09 -7.11 6.22
N GLU A 35 3.05 -7.72 7.40
CA GLU A 35 4.20 -7.73 8.32
C GLU A 35 5.45 -8.38 7.72
N ALA A 36 5.32 -9.36 6.82
CA ALA A 36 6.44 -10.17 6.34
C ALA A 36 6.76 -10.00 4.85
N VAL A 37 5.75 -9.74 4.02
CA VAL A 37 5.87 -9.80 2.56
C VAL A 37 5.45 -8.50 1.91
N VAL A 38 6.28 -8.01 0.98
CA VAL A 38 5.92 -6.91 0.09
C VAL A 38 5.17 -7.46 -1.11
N PHE A 39 3.96 -6.96 -1.33
CA PHE A 39 3.11 -7.39 -2.43
C PHE A 39 3.41 -6.63 -3.71
N TYR A 40 3.63 -5.32 -3.59
CA TYR A 40 3.81 -4.45 -4.75
C TYR A 40 4.61 -3.21 -4.36
N VAL A 41 5.48 -2.76 -5.25
CA VAL A 41 6.24 -1.51 -5.20
C VAL A 41 5.92 -0.71 -6.45
N GLY A 42 5.81 0.61 -6.34
CA GLY A 42 5.71 1.47 -7.50
C GLY A 42 6.21 2.89 -7.22
N GLN A 43 6.33 3.67 -8.30
CA GLN A 43 6.70 5.09 -8.25
C GLN A 43 5.69 6.02 -8.92
N SER A 44 5.71 7.29 -8.52
CA SER A 44 5.02 8.41 -9.17
C SER A 44 5.36 9.73 -8.49
N HIS A 45 5.36 10.83 -9.24
CA HIS A 45 5.51 12.19 -8.68
C HIS A 45 4.60 12.54 -7.48
N LEU A 46 3.48 11.84 -7.31
CA LEU A 46 2.69 11.89 -6.08
C LEU A 46 2.20 10.49 -5.70
N ALA A 47 2.97 9.82 -4.84
CA ALA A 47 2.71 8.43 -4.43
C ALA A 47 1.31 8.26 -3.80
N PHE A 48 0.87 9.24 -3.00
CA PHE A 48 -0.46 9.23 -2.38
C PHE A 48 -1.61 9.09 -3.40
N ASP A 49 -1.57 9.86 -4.49
CA ASP A 49 -2.60 9.83 -5.51
C ASP A 49 -2.60 8.48 -6.25
N ARG A 50 -1.41 7.92 -6.52
CA ARG A 50 -1.29 6.58 -7.12
C ARG A 50 -1.84 5.47 -6.25
N VAL A 51 -1.59 5.49 -4.94
CA VAL A 51 -2.18 4.52 -4.02
C VAL A 51 -3.71 4.60 -4.07
N TRP A 52 -4.28 5.81 -4.07
CA TRP A 52 -5.71 6.01 -4.25
C TRP A 52 -6.23 5.53 -5.61
N GLU A 53 -5.49 5.75 -6.69
CA GLU A 53 -5.81 5.21 -8.02
C GLU A 53 -5.84 3.68 -8.01
N HIS A 54 -4.86 3.01 -7.41
CA HIS A 54 -4.85 1.55 -7.29
C HIS A 54 -6.11 1.04 -6.60
N ILE A 55 -6.51 1.65 -5.48
CA ILE A 55 -7.71 1.26 -4.72
C ILE A 55 -8.97 1.47 -5.58
N ARG A 56 -9.11 2.62 -6.24
CA ARG A 56 -10.27 2.92 -7.10
C ARG A 56 -10.34 2.00 -8.32
N TYR A 57 -9.20 1.70 -8.93
CA TYR A 57 -9.11 0.85 -10.11
C TYR A 57 -9.16 -0.64 -9.80
N GLY A 58 -8.96 -1.06 -8.54
CA GLY A 58 -9.21 -2.43 -8.08
C GLY A 58 -10.65 -2.88 -8.36
N PHE A 59 -11.63 -2.00 -8.17
CA PHE A 59 -13.04 -2.27 -8.48
C PHE A 59 -13.32 -2.50 -9.97
N LYS A 60 -12.47 -1.94 -10.84
CA LYS A 60 -12.53 -2.09 -12.29
C LYS A 60 -11.63 -3.23 -12.80
N GLY A 61 -10.90 -3.92 -11.93
CA GLY A 61 -9.92 -4.94 -12.31
C GLY A 61 -8.73 -4.39 -13.11
N ARG A 62 -8.44 -3.08 -13.00
CA ARG A 62 -7.33 -2.42 -13.73
C ARG A 62 -6.09 -2.19 -12.87
N SER A 63 -6.07 -2.77 -11.68
CA SER A 63 -4.99 -2.66 -10.71
C SER A 63 -4.89 -3.99 -10.00
N THR A 64 -3.77 -4.71 -10.20
CA THR A 64 -3.49 -6.02 -9.59
C THR A 64 -3.54 -5.91 -8.07
N VAL A 65 -2.75 -5.01 -7.48
CA VAL A 65 -2.74 -4.80 -6.02
C VAL A 65 -4.07 -4.25 -5.49
N GLY A 66 -4.74 -3.37 -6.25
CA GLY A 66 -6.05 -2.86 -5.90
C GLY A 66 -7.11 -3.96 -5.84
N ARG A 67 -7.07 -4.87 -6.81
CA ARG A 67 -7.97 -6.03 -6.87
C ARG A 67 -7.65 -7.02 -5.76
N PHE A 68 -6.37 -7.29 -5.51
CA PHE A 68 -5.89 -8.13 -4.42
C PHE A 68 -6.41 -7.67 -3.06
N ILE A 69 -6.38 -6.36 -2.78
CA ILE A 69 -6.95 -5.77 -1.56
C ILE A 69 -8.43 -6.13 -1.41
N LEU A 70 -9.23 -6.03 -2.48
CA LEU A 70 -10.66 -6.32 -2.43
C LEU A 70 -10.97 -7.81 -2.27
N CYS A 71 -10.16 -8.70 -2.85
CA CYS A 71 -10.30 -10.15 -2.72
C CYS A 71 -9.96 -10.64 -1.30
N ASN A 72 -9.06 -9.93 -0.60
CA ASN A 72 -8.63 -10.28 0.75
C ASN A 72 -9.30 -9.45 1.85
N TRP A 73 -10.34 -8.67 1.52
CA TRP A 73 -11.09 -7.91 2.52
C TRP A 73 -11.91 -8.85 3.43
N PRO A 74 -11.96 -8.66 4.76
CA PRO A 74 -11.41 -7.54 5.53
C PRO A 74 -9.96 -7.73 6.02
N THR A 75 -9.31 -8.87 5.78
CA THR A 75 -7.93 -9.12 6.23
C THR A 75 -6.96 -8.05 5.72
N SER A 76 -7.15 -7.61 4.47
CA SER A 76 -6.36 -6.56 3.82
C SER A 76 -6.47 -5.17 4.48
N MET A 77 -7.42 -4.94 5.40
CA MET A 77 -7.45 -3.73 6.23
C MET A 77 -6.16 -3.53 7.02
N LYS A 78 -5.47 -4.63 7.35
CA LYS A 78 -4.20 -4.65 8.09
C LYS A 78 -2.97 -4.53 7.21
N PHE A 79 -3.11 -4.65 5.88
CA PHE A 79 -1.97 -4.41 4.99
C PHE A 79 -1.53 -2.97 5.16
N THR A 80 -0.23 -2.74 5.04
CA THR A 80 0.40 -1.45 5.22
C THR A 80 0.68 -0.84 3.86
N VAL A 81 0.36 0.45 3.74
CA VAL A 81 0.88 1.33 2.71
C VAL A 81 2.09 2.03 3.29
N GLU A 82 3.23 1.93 2.63
CA GLU A 82 4.38 2.77 2.91
C GLU A 82 4.58 3.75 1.75
N LEU A 83 4.84 5.00 2.08
CA LEU A 83 5.13 6.08 1.16
C LEU A 83 6.53 6.60 1.46
N LEU A 84 7.41 6.61 0.47
CA LEU A 84 8.81 7.01 0.63
C LEU A 84 9.17 8.12 -0.34
N SER A 85 10.23 8.87 -0.02
CA SER A 85 10.87 9.77 -0.97
C SER A 85 12.13 9.14 -1.54
N SER A 86 12.32 9.20 -2.85
CA SER A 86 13.58 8.90 -3.56
C SER A 86 14.76 9.72 -3.01
N ARG A 87 14.48 10.85 -2.36
CA ARG A 87 15.48 11.71 -1.70
C ARG A 87 15.97 11.19 -0.34
N ALA A 88 15.40 10.10 0.17
CA ALA A 88 15.86 9.50 1.42
C ALA A 88 17.27 8.90 1.27
N ASP A 89 18.03 8.91 2.36
CA ASP A 89 19.43 8.46 2.40
C ASP A 89 19.62 7.01 1.92
N GLN A 90 18.61 6.15 2.11
CA GLN A 90 18.63 4.76 1.63
C GLN A 90 18.79 4.64 0.10
N PHE A 91 18.50 5.70 -0.65
CA PHE A 91 18.62 5.77 -2.11
C PHE A 91 19.82 6.60 -2.57
N ALA A 92 20.71 7.01 -1.66
CA ALA A 92 21.92 7.75 -2.02
C ALA A 92 22.83 6.95 -2.97
N SER A 93 22.87 5.62 -2.83
CA SER A 93 23.67 4.73 -3.69
C SER A 93 23.23 4.74 -5.17
N VAL A 94 21.98 5.12 -5.43
CA VAL A 94 21.41 5.27 -6.78
C VAL A 94 21.23 6.75 -7.15
N ALA A 95 21.99 7.63 -6.50
CA ALA A 95 21.99 9.08 -6.71
C ALA A 95 20.60 9.72 -6.59
N HIS A 96 19.70 9.14 -5.78
CA HIS A 96 18.31 9.57 -5.63
C HIS A 96 17.50 9.59 -6.94
N ASP A 97 17.93 8.83 -7.95
CA ASP A 97 17.16 8.64 -9.18
C ASP A 97 15.90 7.82 -8.89
N LEU A 98 14.74 8.31 -9.35
CA LEU A 98 13.45 7.74 -8.99
C LEU A 98 13.23 6.33 -9.58
N ASP A 99 13.61 6.14 -10.84
CA ASP A 99 13.49 4.83 -11.51
C ASP A 99 14.47 3.82 -10.91
N ALA A 100 15.70 4.26 -10.61
CA ALA A 100 16.69 3.42 -9.94
C ALA A 100 16.30 3.10 -8.49
N ALA A 101 15.66 4.03 -7.77
CA ALA A 101 15.14 3.80 -6.42
C ALA A 101 13.98 2.78 -6.41
N GLU A 102 13.04 2.88 -7.35
CA GLU A 102 11.99 1.87 -7.54
C GLU A 102 12.61 0.49 -7.81
N ARG A 103 13.57 0.43 -8.73
CA ARG A 103 14.28 -0.81 -9.06
C ARG A 103 15.05 -1.37 -7.86
N GLN A 104 15.68 -0.52 -7.05
CA GLN A 104 16.37 -0.94 -5.82
C GLN A 104 15.38 -1.60 -4.86
N LEU A 105 14.20 -1.00 -4.63
CA LEU A 105 13.16 -1.58 -3.78
C LEU A 105 12.63 -2.91 -4.33
N ILE A 106 12.37 -3.00 -5.64
CA ILE A 106 11.92 -4.24 -6.29
C ILE A 106 12.98 -5.34 -6.14
N THR A 107 14.25 -5.02 -6.37
CA THR A 107 15.36 -5.98 -6.23
C THR A 107 15.52 -6.44 -4.77
N GLN A 108 15.39 -5.52 -3.82
CA GLN A 108 15.54 -5.80 -2.39
C GLN A 108 14.40 -6.68 -1.86
N TYR A 109 13.17 -6.43 -2.27
CA TYR A 109 11.99 -7.07 -1.68
C TYR A 109 11.39 -8.20 -2.52
N ALA A 110 11.75 -8.30 -3.80
CA ALA A 110 11.16 -9.22 -4.77
C ALA A 110 9.62 -9.31 -4.64
N PRO A 111 8.87 -8.21 -4.83
CA PRO A 111 7.45 -8.17 -4.49
C PRO A 111 6.60 -9.20 -5.24
N CYS A 112 5.49 -9.65 -4.66
CA CYS A 112 4.66 -10.69 -5.30
C CYS A 112 4.12 -10.32 -6.69
N PHE A 113 3.80 -9.05 -6.92
CA PHE A 113 3.03 -8.58 -8.08
C PHE A 113 3.77 -7.62 -9.01
N ASN A 114 5.06 -7.38 -8.78
CA ASN A 114 5.89 -6.65 -9.73
C ASN A 114 6.40 -7.64 -10.78
N ASP A 115 5.98 -7.48 -12.04
CA ASP A 115 6.45 -8.33 -13.14
C ASP A 115 7.72 -7.77 -13.81
N VAL A 116 7.90 -6.44 -13.75
CA VAL A 116 9.05 -5.75 -14.34
C VAL A 116 10.16 -5.61 -13.29
N TRP A 117 11.41 -5.85 -13.71
CA TRP A 117 12.61 -5.78 -12.85
C TRP A 117 12.65 -6.77 -11.68
N ASN A 118 11.79 -7.79 -11.70
CA ASN A 118 11.66 -8.78 -10.66
C ASN A 118 11.80 -10.18 -11.25
N GLU A 119 13.03 -10.69 -11.29
CA GLU A 119 13.33 -11.97 -11.94
C GLU A 119 12.73 -13.17 -11.21
N GLN A 120 12.58 -13.07 -9.88
CA GLN A 120 12.05 -14.12 -9.02
C GLN A 120 11.09 -13.53 -7.99
N PRO A 121 9.85 -13.20 -8.39
CA PRO A 121 8.85 -12.67 -7.47
C PRO A 121 8.62 -13.61 -6.29
N THR A 122 8.56 -13.04 -5.09
CA THR A 122 8.21 -13.80 -3.88
C THR A 122 6.82 -14.40 -4.06
N PRO A 123 6.63 -15.72 -3.89
CA PRO A 123 5.33 -16.35 -4.00
C PRO A 123 4.31 -15.72 -3.05
N LEU A 124 3.08 -15.54 -3.53
CA LEU A 124 1.99 -15.06 -2.68
C LEU A 124 1.76 -16.05 -1.52
N PRO A 125 1.75 -15.60 -0.24
CA PRO A 125 1.50 -16.50 0.89
C PRO A 125 0.14 -17.20 0.81
N GLU A 126 0.10 -18.49 1.11
CA GLU A 126 -1.10 -19.36 0.99
C GLU A 126 -2.33 -18.86 1.75
N LYS A 127 -2.11 -18.09 2.83
CA LYS A 127 -3.19 -17.45 3.61
C LYS A 127 -3.99 -16.41 2.83
N TYR A 128 -3.48 -15.93 1.70
CA TYR A 128 -4.12 -14.94 0.85
C TYR A 128 -4.68 -15.57 -0.42
N VAL A 129 -5.83 -15.04 -0.86
CA VAL A 129 -6.38 -15.40 -2.17
C VAL A 129 -5.80 -14.49 -3.25
N PRO A 130 -5.57 -14.99 -4.47
CA PRO A 130 -5.03 -14.18 -5.55
C PRO A 130 -6.02 -13.09 -6.00
N GLU A 131 -5.52 -12.08 -6.71
CA GLU A 131 -6.30 -10.99 -7.29
C GLU A 131 -7.31 -11.45 -8.35
N THR A 132 -7.08 -12.61 -8.97
CA THR A 132 -8.01 -13.23 -9.92
C THR A 132 -9.27 -13.79 -9.26
N ALA A 133 -9.27 -13.94 -7.93
CA ALA A 133 -10.43 -14.41 -7.17
C ALA A 133 -11.62 -13.42 -7.22
N VAL A 134 -12.76 -13.87 -6.69
CA VAL A 134 -13.95 -13.03 -6.54
C VAL A 134 -13.74 -12.04 -5.39
N PRO A 135 -13.93 -10.71 -5.60
CA PRO A 135 -13.83 -9.72 -4.54
C PRO A 135 -14.80 -10.02 -3.38
N ARG A 136 -14.29 -9.98 -2.15
CA ARG A 136 -15.09 -10.17 -0.93
C ARG A 136 -15.81 -8.90 -0.50
N CYS A 137 -15.19 -7.74 -0.74
CA CYS A 137 -15.84 -6.46 -0.52
C CYS A 137 -16.81 -6.12 -1.67
N SER A 138 -17.92 -5.47 -1.34
CA SER A 138 -18.86 -4.93 -2.34
C SER A 138 -18.15 -3.94 -3.28
N ARG A 139 -18.60 -3.81 -4.53
CA ARG A 139 -18.02 -2.93 -5.56
C ARG A 139 -18.18 -1.41 -5.31
N ASN A 140 -18.24 -0.97 -4.05
CA ASN A 140 -18.55 0.39 -3.67
C ASN A 140 -17.49 0.95 -2.70
N LEU A 141 -16.76 1.97 -3.16
CA LEU A 141 -15.73 2.64 -2.39
C LEU A 141 -16.25 3.24 -1.07
N LYS A 142 -17.46 3.82 -1.05
CA LYS A 142 -18.04 4.39 0.18
C LYS A 142 -18.24 3.32 1.25
N LYS A 143 -18.65 2.11 0.84
CA LYS A 143 -18.80 0.99 1.78
C LYS A 143 -17.44 0.52 2.31
N LEU A 144 -16.42 0.44 1.45
CA LEU A 144 -15.04 0.13 1.86
C LEU A 144 -14.53 1.13 2.92
N ILE A 145 -14.68 2.44 2.67
CA ILE A 145 -14.28 3.50 3.61
C ILE A 145 -15.05 3.40 4.93
N ARG A 146 -16.37 3.18 4.89
CA ARG A 146 -17.19 3.02 6.10
C ARG A 146 -16.76 1.81 6.94
N GLU A 147 -16.45 0.69 6.30
CA GLU A 147 -15.96 -0.50 6.99
C GLU A 147 -14.58 -0.27 7.62
N ALA A 148 -13.70 0.47 6.94
CA ALA A 148 -12.42 0.91 7.49
C ALA A 148 -12.58 1.85 8.69
N GLU A 149 -13.48 2.83 8.60
CA GLU A 149 -13.81 3.76 9.68
C GLU A 149 -14.30 3.01 10.93
N TYR A 150 -15.21 2.05 10.74
CA TYR A 150 -15.70 1.21 11.84
C TYR A 150 -14.57 0.40 12.48
N ALA A 151 -13.70 -0.20 11.68
CA ALA A 151 -12.54 -0.96 12.19
C ALA A 151 -11.61 -0.06 13.02
N CYS A 152 -11.26 1.13 12.53
CA CYS A 152 -10.44 2.10 13.27
C CYS A 152 -11.08 2.52 14.60
N LYS A 153 -12.40 2.77 14.64
CA LYS A 153 -13.12 3.09 15.88
C LYS A 153 -13.10 1.93 16.88
N MET A 154 -13.24 0.70 16.40
CA MET A 154 -13.16 -0.49 17.25
C MET A 154 -11.77 -0.71 17.83
N ASP A 155 -10.72 -0.48 17.04
CA ASP A 155 -9.34 -0.58 17.52
C ASP A 155 -9.02 0.51 18.56
N ALA A 156 -9.46 1.75 18.33
CA ALA A 156 -9.32 2.83 19.31
C ALA A 156 -10.04 2.49 20.63
N ARG A 157 -11.26 1.93 20.55
CA ARG A 157 -12.00 1.48 21.73
C ARG A 157 -11.29 0.36 22.48
N ARG A 158 -10.72 -0.62 21.76
CA ARG A 158 -9.94 -1.71 22.38
C ARG A 158 -8.69 -1.17 23.07
N ALA A 159 -7.96 -0.28 22.42
CA ALA A 159 -6.77 0.35 22.99
C ALA A 159 -7.10 1.13 24.27
N TRP A 160 -8.23 1.85 24.29
CA TRP A 160 -8.69 2.56 25.49
C TRP A 160 -9.07 1.61 26.64
N LEU A 161 -9.69 0.47 26.35
CA LEU A 161 -10.05 -0.53 27.38
C LEU A 161 -8.84 -1.31 27.92
N SER A 162 -7.72 -1.32 27.18
CA SER A 162 -6.47 -1.99 27.59
C SER A 162 -5.46 -1.07 28.29
N SER A 163 -5.77 0.22 28.41
CA SER A 163 -4.97 1.24 29.11
C SER A 163 -5.52 1.50 30.50
#